data_AF-A0A2Z4IKX9-F1
#
_entry.id   AF-A0A2Z4IKX9-F1
#
_cell.length_a   1.000
_cell.length_b   1.000
_cell.length_c   1.000
_cell.angle_alpha   90.00
_cell.angle_beta   90.00
_cell.angle_gamma   90.00
#
_symmetry.space_group_name_H-M   'P 1'
#
loop_
_entity.id
_entity.type
_entity.pdbx_description
1 polymer ?
#
loop_
_entity_poly.entity_id
_entity_poly.type
_entity_poly.pdbx_seq_one_letter_code
_entity_poly.pdbx_strand_id
1 'polypeptide(L)'
;MDSFEKLNRNGYFTISHYSETQNTSLTQLTFQNENELRWYHILCDLESQKCIINKLDEKWGDLFIYPQGSTNSDQFIFSTLPAFLYEVYDKSEISRYYSIDDLDKNGNPVIIFAHLNPDFK
;
A
#
# COMPACT_ATOMS: atom_id res chain seq x y z
N MET A 1 14.39 -19.63 -25.73
CA MET A 1 14.69 -19.68 -24.28
C MET A 1 15.54 -18.48 -23.86
N ASP A 2 16.56 -18.10 -24.63
CA ASP A 2 17.46 -16.94 -24.37
C ASP A 2 16.79 -15.57 -24.18
N SER A 3 15.61 -15.35 -24.76
CA SER A 3 14.84 -14.11 -24.62
C SER A 3 14.10 -14.00 -23.28
N PHE A 4 13.71 -15.13 -22.67
CA PHE A 4 13.07 -15.17 -21.36
C PHE A 4 14.10 -14.99 -20.23
N GLU A 5 15.28 -15.61 -20.35
CA GLU A 5 16.39 -15.41 -19.41
C GLU A 5 16.91 -13.97 -19.41
N LYS A 6 16.95 -13.30 -20.57
CA LYS A 6 17.37 -11.89 -20.68
C LYS A 6 16.36 -10.91 -20.08
N LEU A 7 15.05 -11.20 -20.14
CA LEU A 7 14.03 -10.44 -19.42
C LEU A 7 14.12 -10.64 -17.91
N ASN A 8 14.54 -11.83 -17.46
CA ASN A 8 14.69 -12.13 -16.02
C ASN A 8 15.94 -11.50 -15.38
N ARG A 9 17.01 -11.23 -16.14
CA ARG A 9 18.30 -10.76 -15.59
C ARG A 9 18.25 -9.39 -14.89
N ASN A 10 17.27 -8.54 -15.19
CA ASN A 10 17.16 -7.21 -14.59
C ASN A 10 15.91 -7.04 -13.71
N GLY A 11 15.15 -8.12 -13.52
CA GLY A 11 13.86 -8.12 -12.84
C GLY A 11 12.70 -7.60 -13.68
N TYR A 12 11.48 -7.79 -13.17
CA TYR A 12 10.24 -7.36 -13.81
C TYR A 12 9.30 -6.70 -12.80
N PHE A 13 8.50 -5.75 -13.29
CA PHE A 13 7.42 -5.13 -12.53
C PHE A 13 6.09 -5.78 -12.89
N THR A 14 5.28 -6.04 -11.86
CA THR A 14 3.89 -6.48 -11.99
C THR A 14 3.00 -5.47 -11.31
N ILE A 15 1.94 -5.03 -12.00
CA ILE A 15 0.85 -4.29 -11.35
C ILE A 15 -0.07 -5.34 -10.74
N SER A 16 -0.18 -5.34 -9.42
CA SER A 16 -1.03 -6.28 -8.69
C SER A 16 -2.37 -5.65 -8.28
N HIS A 17 -2.43 -4.33 -8.15
CA HIS A 17 -3.65 -3.62 -7.83
C HIS A 17 -3.68 -2.21 -8.43
N TYR A 18 -4.88 -1.75 -8.78
CA TYR A 18 -5.17 -0.38 -9.17
C TYR A 18 -6.49 0.05 -8.55
N SER A 19 -6.50 1.20 -7.90
CA SER A 19 -7.70 1.83 -7.38
C SER A 19 -7.63 3.35 -7.59
N GLU A 20 -8.78 3.96 -7.79
CA GLU A 20 -8.91 5.38 -8.08
C GLU A 20 -10.04 5.97 -7.24
N THR A 21 -9.82 7.16 -6.70
CA THR A 21 -10.83 8.00 -6.06
C THR A 21 -11.16 9.19 -6.98
N GLN A 22 -11.89 10.19 -6.49
CA GLN A 22 -12.17 11.37 -7.31
C GLN A 22 -10.89 12.14 -7.68
N ASN A 23 -9.91 12.20 -6.78
CA ASN A 23 -8.76 13.08 -6.91
C ASN A 23 -7.43 12.33 -6.98
N THR A 24 -7.38 11.06 -6.54
CA THR A 24 -6.12 10.31 -6.40
C THR A 24 -6.23 8.92 -7.02
N SER A 25 -5.17 8.44 -7.66
CA SER A 25 -5.02 7.02 -7.98
C SER A 25 -3.91 6.38 -7.15
N LEU A 26 -4.12 5.11 -6.83
CA LEU A 26 -3.18 4.25 -6.13
C LEU A 26 -2.92 3.00 -6.99
N THR A 27 -1.68 2.85 -7.42
CA THR A 27 -1.21 1.65 -8.11
C THR A 27 -0.24 0.89 -7.22
N GLN A 28 -0.51 -0.38 -6.98
CA GLN A 28 0.42 -1.28 -6.32
C GLN A 28 1.29 -1.98 -7.36
N LEU A 29 2.60 -1.84 -7.19
CA LEU A 29 3.60 -2.53 -8.01
C LEU A 29 4.38 -3.52 -7.16
N THR A 30 4.70 -4.64 -7.77
CA THR A 30 5.67 -5.60 -7.26
C THR A 30 6.84 -5.66 -8.23
N PHE A 31 8.06 -5.40 -7.76
CA PHE A 31 9.29 -5.64 -8.48
C PHE A 31 9.91 -6.95 -8.01
N GLN A 32 10.27 -7.80 -8.95
CA GLN A 32 10.92 -9.07 -8.65
C GLN A 32 12.16 -9.24 -9.51
N ASN A 33 13.28 -9.60 -8.90
CA ASN A 33 14.47 -10.10 -9.59
C ASN A 33 14.95 -11.41 -8.94
N GLU A 34 16.12 -11.92 -9.35
CA GLU A 34 16.67 -13.18 -8.82
C GLU A 34 16.97 -13.17 -7.31
N ASN A 35 17.16 -12.00 -6.71
CA ASN A 35 17.62 -11.85 -5.32
C ASN A 35 16.58 -11.23 -4.38
N GLU A 36 15.58 -10.53 -4.91
CA GLU A 36 14.67 -9.73 -4.09
C GLU A 36 13.28 -9.58 -4.70
N LEU A 37 12.33 -9.43 -3.78
CA LEU A 37 10.96 -9.02 -4.02
C LEU A 37 10.75 -7.69 -3.29
N ARG A 38 10.23 -6.68 -3.99
CA ARG A 38 9.96 -5.35 -3.42
C ARG A 38 8.57 -4.88 -3.83
N TRP A 39 7.86 -4.26 -2.90
CA TRP A 39 6.55 -3.66 -3.16
C TRP A 39 6.64 -2.14 -3.18
N TYR A 40 5.85 -1.53 -4.06
CA TYR A 40 5.75 -0.10 -4.18
C TYR A 40 4.30 0.32 -4.32
N HIS A 41 4.01 1.53 -3.85
CA HIS A 41 2.82 2.27 -4.19
C HIS A 41 3.18 3.46 -5.05
N ILE A 42 2.50 3.61 -6.18
CA ILE A 42 2.46 4.86 -6.92
C ILE A 42 1.17 5.56 -6.55
N LEU A 43 1.29 6.74 -5.96
CA LEU A 43 0.17 7.64 -5.68
C LEU A 43 0.24 8.79 -6.65
N CYS A 44 -0.83 9.04 -7.39
CA CYS A 44 -0.91 10.16 -8.33
C CYS A 44 -2.11 11.04 -8.01
N ASP A 45 -1.89 12.35 -8.00
CA ASP A 45 -2.95 13.35 -8.06
C ASP A 45 -3.46 13.45 -9.49
N LEU A 46 -4.77 13.27 -9.69
CA LEU A 46 -5.37 13.20 -11.01
C LEU A 46 -5.49 14.57 -11.68
N GLU A 47 -5.59 15.65 -10.91
CA GLU A 47 -5.71 17.01 -11.43
C GLU A 47 -4.36 17.54 -11.95
N SER A 48 -3.32 17.47 -11.10
CA SER A 48 -1.97 17.95 -11.40
C SER A 48 -1.10 16.93 -12.14
N GLN A 49 -1.53 15.66 -12.19
CA GLN A 49 -0.78 14.53 -12.75
C GLN A 49 0.59 14.30 -12.08
N LYS A 50 0.80 14.83 -10.87
CA LYS A 50 1.98 14.56 -10.08
C LYS A 50 1.86 13.20 -9.43
N CYS A 51 2.95 12.42 -9.44
CA CYS A 51 3.01 11.12 -8.79
C CYS A 51 4.17 11.03 -7.80
N ILE A 52 3.95 10.34 -6.68
CA ILE A 52 5.01 9.89 -5.78
C ILE A 52 5.09 8.36 -5.80
N ILE A 53 6.30 7.85 -5.64
CA ILE A 53 6.57 6.41 -5.53
C ILE A 53 7.04 6.13 -4.12
N ASN A 54 6.24 5.38 -3.37
CA ASN A 54 6.56 4.94 -2.03
C ASN A 54 7.00 3.48 -2.09
N LYS A 55 8.23 3.20 -1.67
CA LYS A 55 8.69 1.83 -1.41
C LYS A 55 8.05 1.37 -0.12
N LEU A 56 7.38 0.22 -0.14
CA LEU A 56 6.82 -0.40 1.05
C LEU A 56 7.92 -1.25 1.67
N ASP A 57 8.59 -0.70 2.68
CA ASP A 57 9.52 -1.47 3.49
C ASP A 57 8.73 -2.30 4.53
N GLU A 58 9.32 -3.43 4.95
CA GLU A 58 8.70 -4.37 5.90
C GLU A 58 8.21 -3.65 7.17
N LYS A 59 7.07 -4.09 7.73
CA LYS A 59 6.33 -3.58 8.93
C LYS A 59 5.10 -2.72 8.60
N TRP A 60 5.28 -1.43 8.32
CA TRP A 60 4.14 -0.53 8.05
C TRP A 60 3.62 -0.68 6.62
N GLY A 61 4.50 -1.01 5.68
CA GLY A 61 4.14 -1.30 4.30
C GLY A 61 3.09 -2.41 4.23
N ASP A 62 3.24 -3.45 5.05
CA ASP A 62 2.39 -4.65 5.09
C ASP A 62 0.91 -4.34 5.32
N LEU A 63 0.60 -3.33 6.14
CA LEU A 63 -0.78 -2.88 6.38
C LEU A 63 -1.47 -2.34 5.12
N PHE A 64 -0.67 -1.82 4.19
CA PHE A 64 -1.16 -1.12 3.02
C PHE A 64 -0.86 -1.87 1.72
N ILE A 65 -0.14 -3.00 1.73
CA ILE A 65 0.27 -3.70 0.51
C ILE A 65 -0.93 -3.98 -0.41
N TYR A 66 -2.09 -4.35 0.14
CA TYR A 66 -3.23 -4.77 -0.67
C TYR A 66 -4.42 -3.82 -0.48
N PRO A 67 -4.54 -2.79 -1.32
CA PRO A 67 -5.78 -2.03 -1.39
C PRO A 67 -6.90 -2.98 -1.82
N GLN A 68 -8.05 -2.83 -1.18
CA GLN A 68 -9.27 -3.58 -1.51
C GLN A 68 -10.14 -2.79 -2.49
N GLY A 69 -9.92 -1.48 -2.58
CA GLY A 69 -10.62 -0.57 -3.47
C GLY A 69 -10.67 0.85 -2.90
N SER A 70 -11.65 1.61 -3.36
CA SER A 70 -11.88 3.00 -2.96
C SER A 70 -13.36 3.24 -2.67
N THR A 71 -13.63 4.29 -1.90
CA THR A 71 -14.99 4.79 -1.64
C THR A 71 -15.26 6.03 -2.49
N ASN A 72 -16.54 6.37 -2.64
CA ASN A 72 -16.97 7.63 -3.26
C ASN A 72 -16.58 8.89 -2.45
N SER A 73 -16.12 8.72 -1.20
CA SER A 73 -15.72 9.79 -0.28
C SER A 73 -14.20 10.02 -0.25
N ASP A 74 -13.51 9.70 -1.35
CA ASP A 74 -12.07 9.96 -1.51
C ASP A 74 -11.18 9.23 -0.48
N GLN A 75 -11.54 7.98 -0.18
CA GLN A 75 -10.80 7.09 0.73
C GLN A 75 -10.42 5.80 0.01
N PHE A 76 -9.22 5.32 0.28
CA PHE A 76 -8.80 3.96 -0.04
C PHE A 76 -9.15 3.01 1.08
N ILE A 77 -9.53 1.79 0.70
CA ILE A 77 -9.94 0.73 1.60
C ILE A 77 -8.82 -0.29 1.69
N PHE A 78 -8.41 -0.63 2.90
CA PHE A 78 -7.47 -1.71 3.18
C PHE A 78 -8.07 -2.68 4.18
N SER A 79 -7.50 -3.88 4.30
CA SER A 79 -7.86 -4.83 5.34
C SER A 79 -6.61 -5.43 5.96
N THR A 80 -6.67 -5.69 7.26
CA THR A 80 -5.54 -6.27 7.99
C THR A 80 -6.03 -7.03 9.22
N LEU A 81 -5.15 -7.81 9.84
CA LEU A 81 -5.40 -8.37 11.17
C LEU A 81 -5.05 -7.34 12.26
N PRO A 82 -5.85 -7.25 13.34
CA PRO A 82 -5.57 -6.33 14.45
C PRO A 82 -4.16 -6.46 15.03
N ALA A 83 -3.60 -7.67 15.07
CA ALA A 83 -2.22 -7.90 15.51
C ALA A 83 -1.19 -7.01 14.80
N PHE A 84 -1.31 -6.82 13.49
CA PHE A 84 -0.40 -5.97 12.71
C PHE A 84 -0.60 -4.48 13.01
N LEU A 85 -1.83 -4.04 13.31
CA LEU A 85 -2.10 -2.66 13.72
C LEU A 85 -1.38 -2.32 15.02
N TYR A 86 -1.44 -3.20 16.02
CA TYR A 86 -0.72 -3.02 17.28
C TYR A 86 0.81 -2.93 17.05
N GLU A 87 1.37 -3.76 16.17
CA GLU A 87 2.82 -3.76 15.88
C GLU A 87 3.34 -2.47 15.22
N VAL A 88 2.48 -1.76 14.47
CA VAL A 88 2.80 -0.49 13.81
C VAL A 88 2.47 0.69 14.73
N TYR A 89 1.40 0.58 15.52
CA TYR A 89 1.02 1.59 16.52
C TYR A 89 2.09 1.76 17.59
N ASP A 90 2.59 0.66 18.17
CA ASP A 90 3.63 0.68 19.21
C ASP A 90 4.94 1.34 18.72
N LYS A 91 5.17 1.37 17.40
CA LYS A 91 6.35 1.98 16.77
C LYS A 91 6.17 3.46 16.42
N SER A 92 5.02 4.06 16.72
CA SER A 92 4.70 5.48 16.46
C SER A 92 4.75 5.88 14.97
N GLU A 93 4.64 4.92 14.05
CA GLU A 93 4.74 5.16 12.60
C GLU A 93 3.43 5.72 12.00
N ILE A 94 2.33 5.73 12.77
CA ILE A 94 1.04 6.28 12.36
C ILE A 94 0.47 7.16 13.47
N SER A 95 0.16 8.42 13.15
CA SER A 95 -0.11 9.47 14.15
C SER A 95 -1.59 9.69 14.51
N ARG A 96 -2.55 9.02 13.86
CA ARG A 96 -3.99 9.20 14.14
C ARG A 96 -4.81 7.93 13.86
N TYR A 97 -5.24 7.26 14.92
CA TYR A 97 -6.38 6.35 14.89
C TYR A 97 -7.42 6.78 15.92
N TYR A 98 -8.70 6.52 15.63
CA TYR A 98 -9.72 6.37 16.67
C TYR A 98 -9.51 4.98 17.29
N SER A 99 -9.14 4.95 18.58
CA SER A 99 -9.05 3.79 19.50
C SER A 99 -8.87 2.41 18.84
N ILE A 100 -7.63 1.94 18.66
CA ILE A 100 -7.40 0.51 18.41
C ILE A 100 -7.55 -0.33 19.68
N ASP A 101 -7.65 0.32 20.85
CA ASP A 101 -7.70 -0.30 22.18
C ASP A 101 -8.92 -1.21 22.37
N ASP A 102 -9.99 -0.99 21.59
CA ASP A 102 -11.21 -1.80 21.62
C ASP A 102 -11.14 -3.03 20.68
N LEU A 103 -10.06 -3.15 19.88
CA LEU A 103 -9.88 -4.29 18.98
C LEU A 103 -9.26 -5.48 19.73
N ASP A 104 -9.93 -6.63 19.62
CA ASP A 104 -9.31 -7.91 19.98
C ASP A 104 -8.09 -8.15 19.06
N LYS A 105 -6.90 -8.17 19.66
CA LYS A 105 -5.63 -8.37 18.95
C LYS A 105 -5.61 -9.63 18.09
N ASN A 106 -6.32 -10.69 18.50
CA ASN A 106 -6.40 -11.95 17.77
C ASN A 106 -7.77 -12.15 17.10
N GLY A 107 -8.56 -11.09 16.99
CA GLY A 107 -9.89 -11.11 16.41
C GLY A 107 -9.90 -11.17 14.88
N ASN A 108 -11.09 -10.97 14.32
CA ASN A 108 -11.30 -10.95 12.87
C ASN A 108 -10.53 -9.81 12.19
N PRO A 109 -10.25 -9.92 10.88
CA PRO A 109 -9.72 -8.81 10.10
C PRO A 109 -10.57 -7.56 10.22
N VAL A 110 -9.92 -6.40 10.24
CA VAL A 110 -10.56 -5.09 10.29
C VAL A 110 -10.37 -4.36 8.97
N ILE A 111 -11.29 -3.44 8.68
CA ILE A 111 -11.25 -2.59 7.50
C ILE A 111 -10.67 -1.24 7.90
N ILE A 112 -9.71 -0.75 7.12
CA ILE A 112 -9.10 0.57 7.29
C ILE A 112 -9.59 1.45 6.14
N PHE A 113 -10.15 2.60 6.49
CA PHE A 113 -10.45 3.67 5.55
C PHE A 113 -9.38 4.74 5.68
N ALA A 114 -8.60 4.95 4.62
CA ALA A 114 -7.47 5.88 4.63
C ALA A 114 -7.67 6.98 3.60
N HIS A 115 -7.54 8.23 4.05
CA HIS A 115 -7.24 9.35 3.16
C HIS A 115 -5.73 9.39 2.97
N LEU A 116 -5.28 9.25 1.74
CA LEU A 116 -3.88 9.40 1.42
C LEU A 116 -3.67 10.87 1.09
N ASN A 117 -2.87 11.56 1.91
CA ASN A 117 -2.47 12.96 1.70
C ASN A 117 -0.99 13.00 1.29
N PRO A 118 -0.65 12.56 0.07
CA PRO A 118 0.70 12.68 -0.46
C PRO A 118 1.14 14.15 -0.53
N ASP A 119 2.32 14.44 0.02
CA ASP A 119 2.96 15.75 -0.09
C ASP A 119 3.67 15.83 -1.45
N PHE A 120 2.92 16.18 -2.52
CA PHE A 120 3.42 16.36 -3.88
C PHE A 120 4.24 17.66 -4.04
N LYS A 121 5.31 17.81 -3.24
CA LYS A 121 6.28 18.89 -3.40
C LYS A 121 6.87 18.86 -4.81
#